data_AF-A0A355QHD3-F1
#
_entry.id   AF-A0A355QHD3-F1
#
_cell.length_a   1.000
_cell.length_b   1.000
_cell.length_c   1.000
_cell.angle_alpha   90.00
_cell.angle_beta   90.00
_cell.angle_gamma   90.00
#
_symmetry.space_group_name_H-M   'P 1'
#
loop_
_entity.id
_entity.type
_entity.pdbx_description
1 polymer ?
#
loop_
_entity_poly.entity_id
_entity_poly.type
_entity_poly.pdbx_seq_one_letter_code
_entity_poly.pdbx_strand_id
1 'polypeptide(L)'
;KTGTAEVRGKADTSLFAAFGPVEQPTHAIAAVIEEAGFGSQVAAPLVARLLKAVLVDGIEEAPTAAVSYARSVALPLCVDWYQWITGEDSLGHLEGSDPTADPASGPVLDADGRVRVRGEVIDCTRLLEDVAEVLEGLDALREGA
;
A
#
# COMPACT_ATOMS: atom_id res chain seq x y z
N LYS A 1 -18.90 -21.15 -1.86
CA LYS A 1 -20.14 -21.52 -1.12
C LYS A 1 -20.82 -20.27 -0.63
N THR A 2 -22.11 -20.10 -0.94
CA THR A 2 -22.94 -19.00 -0.42
C THR A 2 -23.54 -19.34 0.93
N GLY A 3 -23.82 -18.31 1.72
CA GLY A 3 -24.61 -18.35 2.95
C GLY A 3 -25.38 -17.05 3.13
N THR A 4 -26.39 -17.11 3.99
CA THR A 4 -27.16 -15.95 4.44
C THR A 4 -27.36 -16.11 5.94
N ALA A 5 -27.10 -15.07 6.73
CA ALA A 5 -27.36 -15.08 8.17
C ALA A 5 -28.45 -14.06 8.50
N GLU A 6 -29.45 -14.49 9.25
CA GLU A 6 -30.64 -13.71 9.56
C GLU A 6 -30.58 -13.22 11.01
N VAL A 7 -30.90 -11.94 11.22
CA VAL A 7 -31.10 -11.36 12.56
C VAL A 7 -32.48 -10.70 12.59
N ARG A 8 -33.28 -11.02 13.61
CA ARG A 8 -34.65 -10.51 13.71
C ARG A 8 -34.66 -8.98 13.74
N GLY A 9 -35.40 -8.37 12.82
CA GLY A 9 -35.54 -6.91 12.72
C GLY A 9 -34.42 -6.22 11.96
N LYS A 10 -33.55 -6.97 11.28
CA LYS A 10 -32.48 -6.48 10.41
C LYS A 10 -32.61 -7.07 9.02
N ALA A 11 -31.95 -6.47 8.03
CA ALA A 11 -31.79 -7.14 6.74
C ALA A 11 -30.81 -8.32 6.86
N ASP A 12 -30.91 -9.26 5.92
CA ASP A 12 -30.05 -10.43 5.91
C ASP A 12 -28.57 -10.06 5.71
N THR A 13 -27.68 -10.81 6.35
CA THR A 13 -26.23 -10.71 6.14
C THR A 13 -25.81 -11.60 4.98
N SER A 14 -25.08 -11.03 4.03
CA SER A 14 -24.60 -11.70 2.83
C SER A 14 -23.26 -12.39 3.12
N LEU A 15 -23.21 -13.72 2.97
CA LEU A 15 -21.98 -14.50 3.19
C LEU A 15 -21.53 -15.25 1.94
N PHE A 16 -20.22 -15.27 1.71
CA PHE A 16 -19.62 -16.13 0.71
C PHE A 16 -18.20 -16.53 1.09
N ALA A 17 -17.85 -17.81 0.90
CA ALA A 17 -16.50 -18.31 1.05
C ALA A 17 -16.06 -19.05 -0.22
N ALA A 18 -14.85 -18.80 -0.69
CA ALA A 18 -14.24 -19.49 -1.83
C ALA A 18 -12.73 -19.62 -1.65
N PHE A 19 -12.13 -20.52 -2.43
CA PHE A 19 -10.69 -20.70 -2.52
C PHE A 19 -10.27 -20.81 -3.98
N GLY A 20 -9.00 -20.55 -4.27
CA GLY A 20 -8.42 -20.73 -5.59
C GLY A 20 -6.89 -20.68 -5.58
N PRO A 21 -6.23 -21.10 -6.68
CA PRO A 21 -6.78 -21.84 -7.82
C PRO A 21 -7.40 -23.20 -7.44
N VAL A 22 -8.30 -23.75 -8.26
CA VAL A 22 -9.04 -24.98 -7.92
C VAL A 22 -8.13 -26.20 -7.79
N GLU A 23 -7.20 -26.38 -8.73
CA GLU A 23 -6.31 -27.54 -8.79
C GLU A 23 -5.23 -27.52 -7.71
N GLN A 24 -4.74 -26.32 -7.36
CA GLN A 24 -3.71 -26.11 -6.34
C GLN A 24 -4.08 -24.88 -5.50
N PRO A 25 -4.94 -25.05 -4.48
CA PRO A 25 -5.42 -23.93 -3.67
C PRO A 25 -4.30 -23.25 -2.89
N THR A 26 -4.12 -21.95 -3.12
CA THR A 26 -3.14 -21.12 -2.41
C THR A 26 -3.79 -19.97 -1.65
N HIS A 27 -5.02 -19.59 -2.02
CA HIS A 27 -5.75 -18.48 -1.44
C HIS A 27 -7.16 -18.89 -1.04
N ALA A 28 -7.65 -18.34 0.07
CA ALA A 28 -9.03 -18.47 0.51
C ALA A 28 -9.57 -17.09 0.90
N ILE A 29 -10.81 -16.81 0.52
CA ILE A 29 -11.50 -15.55 0.84
C ILE A 29 -12.86 -15.88 1.44
N ALA A 30 -13.15 -15.24 2.57
CA ALA A 30 -14.48 -15.22 3.17
C ALA A 30 -14.96 -13.77 3.26
N ALA A 31 -16.12 -13.49 2.69
CA ALA A 31 -16.79 -12.20 2.78
C ALA A 31 -18.03 -12.31 3.65
N VAL A 32 -18.16 -11.37 4.58
CA VAL A 32 -19.33 -11.16 5.42
C VAL A 32 -19.74 -9.70 5.24
N ILE A 33 -20.93 -9.48 4.69
CA ILE A 33 -21.45 -8.14 4.45
C ILE A 33 -22.78 -8.03 5.17
N GLU A 34 -22.76 -7.31 6.28
CA GLU A 34 -23.92 -7.15 7.17
C GLU A 34 -25.06 -6.42 6.45
N GLU A 35 -26.29 -6.88 6.70
CA GLU A 35 -27.52 -6.26 6.19
C GLU A 35 -27.55 -6.03 4.66
N ALA A 36 -26.80 -6.84 3.90
CA ALA A 36 -26.64 -6.75 2.46
C ALA A 36 -27.40 -7.83 1.66
N GLY A 37 -28.39 -8.48 2.26
CA GLY A 37 -29.21 -9.49 1.58
C GLY A 37 -28.47 -10.82 1.39
N PHE A 38 -28.65 -11.44 0.22
CA PHE A 38 -28.21 -12.82 -0.03
C PHE A 38 -26.73 -12.93 -0.43
N GLY A 39 -26.06 -13.99 0.05
CA GLY A 39 -24.68 -14.33 -0.29
C GLY A 39 -24.37 -14.42 -1.79
N SER A 40 -25.33 -14.92 -2.59
CA SER A 40 -25.19 -15.06 -4.04
C SER A 40 -25.23 -13.74 -4.82
N GLN A 41 -25.84 -12.70 -4.24
CA GLN A 41 -26.09 -11.44 -4.93
C GLN A 41 -25.02 -10.39 -4.64
N VAL A 42 -24.44 -10.40 -3.44
CA VAL A 42 -23.47 -9.38 -3.03
C VAL A 42 -22.10 -9.97 -2.72
N ALA A 43 -21.99 -10.86 -1.73
CA ALA A 43 -20.71 -11.41 -1.31
C ALA A 43 -20.02 -12.26 -2.41
N ALA A 44 -20.78 -13.06 -3.17
CA ALA A 44 -20.22 -13.88 -4.24
C ALA A 44 -19.56 -13.08 -5.38
N PRO A 45 -20.22 -12.08 -6.02
CA PRO A 45 -19.56 -11.28 -7.05
C PRO A 45 -18.41 -10.42 -6.51
N LEU A 46 -18.46 -9.98 -5.24
CA LEU A 46 -17.32 -9.33 -4.60
C LEU A 46 -16.10 -10.25 -4.56
N VAL A 47 -16.26 -11.45 -3.99
CA VAL A 47 -15.17 -12.42 -3.87
C VAL A 47 -14.66 -12.86 -5.24
N ALA A 48 -15.53 -12.97 -6.25
CA ALA A 48 -15.10 -13.27 -7.61
C ALA A 48 -14.18 -12.18 -8.19
N ARG A 49 -14.46 -10.89 -7.96
CA ARG A 49 -13.59 -9.78 -8.38
C ARG A 49 -12.25 -9.81 -7.66
N LEU A 50 -12.26 -10.08 -6.35
CA LEU A 50 -11.03 -10.19 -5.57
C LEU A 50 -10.16 -11.37 -6.03
N LEU A 51 -10.74 -12.56 -6.20
CA LEU A 51 -10.01 -13.72 -6.72
C LEU A 51 -9.49 -13.48 -8.13
N LYS A 52 -10.25 -12.79 -9.00
CA LYS A 52 -9.75 -12.41 -10.33
C LYS A 52 -8.54 -11.48 -10.23
N ALA A 53 -8.61 -10.46 -9.39
CA ALA A 53 -7.48 -9.55 -9.17
C ALA A 53 -6.24 -10.31 -8.67
N VAL A 54 -6.40 -11.15 -7.65
CA VAL A 54 -5.28 -11.86 -7.01
C VAL A 54 -4.70 -12.97 -7.90
N LEU A 55 -5.54 -13.73 -8.62
CA LEU A 55 -5.12 -14.94 -9.33
C LEU A 55 -4.86 -14.74 -10.82
N VAL A 56 -5.37 -13.67 -11.42
CA VAL A 56 -5.33 -13.47 -12.88
C VAL A 56 -4.69 -12.13 -13.24
N ASP A 57 -5.24 -11.03 -12.73
CA ASP A 57 -4.82 -9.70 -13.16
C ASP A 57 -3.47 -9.31 -12.52
N GLY A 58 -3.18 -9.86 -11.33
CA GLY A 58 -2.04 -9.48 -10.52
C GLY A 58 -2.38 -8.25 -9.69
N ILE A 59 -1.98 -8.29 -8.41
CA ILE A 59 -2.01 -7.13 -7.53
C ILE A 59 -0.60 -6.90 -7.00
N GLU A 60 -0.25 -5.64 -6.80
CA GLU A 60 1.00 -5.32 -6.12
C GLU A 60 0.93 -5.81 -4.66
N GLU A 61 2.04 -6.38 -4.20
CA GLU A 61 2.15 -6.81 -2.82
C GLU A 61 2.18 -5.58 -1.91
N ALA A 62 1.26 -5.52 -0.95
CA ALA A 62 1.23 -4.43 -0.01
C ALA A 62 2.55 -4.37 0.78
N PRO A 63 3.13 -3.19 0.98
CA PRO A 63 4.36 -3.07 1.75
C PRO A 63 4.15 -3.61 3.16
N THR A 64 5.16 -4.29 3.68
CA THR A 64 5.14 -4.75 5.07
C THR A 64 5.01 -3.55 6.02
N ALA A 65 4.62 -3.79 7.28
CA ALA A 65 4.57 -2.72 8.28
C ALA A 65 5.94 -2.03 8.47
N ALA A 66 7.04 -2.77 8.36
CA ALA A 66 8.40 -2.23 8.43
C ALA A 66 8.71 -1.31 7.24
N VAL A 67 8.41 -1.76 6.02
CA VAL A 67 8.58 -0.94 4.81
C VAL A 67 7.68 0.30 4.85
N SER A 68 6.43 0.16 5.27
CA SER A 68 5.50 1.29 5.40
C SER A 68 6.02 2.34 6.38
N TYR A 69 6.52 1.91 7.55
CA TYR A 69 7.17 2.79 8.52
C TYR A 69 8.41 3.47 7.93
N ALA A 70 9.28 2.71 7.27
CA ALA A 70 10.49 3.22 6.64
C ALA A 70 10.17 4.29 5.57
N ARG A 71 9.18 4.05 4.71
CA ARG A 71 8.70 5.01 3.71
C ARG A 71 8.21 6.30 4.36
N SER A 72 7.40 6.21 5.42
CA SER A 72 6.91 7.40 6.14
C SER A 72 8.03 8.22 6.77
N VAL A 73 9.04 7.57 7.35
CA VAL A 73 10.19 8.24 7.97
C VAL A 73 11.15 8.81 6.93
N ALA A 74 11.33 8.12 5.80
CA ALA A 74 12.21 8.54 4.72
C ALA A 74 11.65 9.72 3.91
N LEU A 75 10.33 9.86 3.82
CA LEU A 75 9.68 10.87 2.98
C LEU A 75 10.23 12.30 3.15
N PRO A 76 10.32 12.89 4.36
CA PRO A 76 10.88 14.23 4.52
C PRO A 76 12.33 14.33 4.03
N LEU A 77 13.17 13.33 4.32
CA LEU A 77 14.55 13.29 3.85
C LEU A 77 14.64 13.17 2.33
N CYS A 78 13.72 12.43 1.72
CA CYS A 78 13.65 12.32 0.27
C CYS A 78 13.21 13.61 -0.40
N VAL A 79 12.29 14.35 0.21
CA VAL A 79 11.91 15.70 -0.25
C VAL A 79 13.10 16.65 -0.16
N ASP A 80 13.81 16.66 0.98
CA ASP A 80 15.01 17.48 1.18
C ASP A 80 16.10 17.14 0.16
N TRP A 81 16.35 15.84 -0.07
CA TRP A 81 17.29 15.37 -1.07
C TRP A 81 16.92 15.83 -2.49
N TYR A 82 15.64 15.70 -2.87
CA TYR A 82 15.16 16.11 -4.19
C TYR A 82 15.35 17.62 -4.41
N GLN A 83 15.04 18.44 -3.41
CA GLN A 83 15.25 19.88 -3.45
C GLN A 83 16.74 20.23 -3.60
N TRP A 84 17.61 19.48 -2.94
CA TRP A 84 19.06 19.65 -3.05
C TRP A 84 19.59 19.31 -4.46
N ILE A 85 19.21 18.18 -5.04
CA ILE A 85 19.70 17.77 -6.38
C ILE A 85 19.12 18.62 -7.52
N THR A 86 17.94 19.21 -7.33
CA THR A 86 17.27 20.04 -8.34
C THR A 86 17.47 21.55 -8.13
N GLY A 87 18.06 21.94 -6.99
CA GLY A 87 18.30 23.34 -6.61
C GLY A 87 19.50 23.99 -7.30
N GLU A 88 19.55 25.33 -7.24
CA GLU A 88 20.62 26.14 -7.85
C GLU A 88 21.96 26.06 -7.07
N ASP A 89 21.91 25.72 -5.77
CA ASP A 89 23.08 25.56 -4.88
C ASP A 89 23.18 24.13 -4.32
N SER A 90 23.60 23.20 -5.18
CA SER A 90 23.78 21.77 -4.86
C SER A 90 25.01 21.49 -3.98
N LEU A 91 25.74 22.49 -3.49
CA LEU A 91 26.91 22.28 -2.61
C LEU A 91 26.65 22.68 -1.15
N GLY A 92 25.62 23.48 -0.87
CA GLY A 92 25.32 24.01 0.47
C GLY A 92 24.81 22.99 1.51
N HIS A 93 24.49 21.75 1.11
CA HIS A 93 23.93 20.72 2.00
C HIS A 93 24.83 19.50 2.27
N LEU A 94 26.11 19.54 1.87
CA LEU A 94 27.07 18.46 2.13
C LEU A 94 27.48 18.32 3.61
N GLU A 95 27.06 19.23 4.50
CA GLU A 95 27.47 19.24 5.92
C GLU A 95 26.70 18.24 6.81
N GLY A 96 25.73 17.47 6.27
CA GLY A 96 24.88 16.58 7.06
C GLY A 96 25.07 15.06 6.83
N SER A 97 25.78 14.64 5.78
CA SER A 97 25.89 13.20 5.46
C SER A 97 27.04 12.55 6.25
N ASP A 98 26.71 11.75 7.26
CA ASP A 98 27.65 10.82 7.89
C ASP A 98 27.38 9.39 7.38
N PRO A 99 28.13 8.90 6.37
CA PRO A 99 27.97 7.54 5.84
C PRO A 99 28.40 6.45 6.83
N THR A 100 28.93 6.83 8.01
CA THR A 100 29.32 5.92 9.09
C THR A 100 28.35 5.93 10.27
N ALA A 101 27.26 6.71 10.19
CA ALA A 101 26.26 6.80 11.25
C ALA A 101 25.64 5.43 11.56
N ASP A 102 25.48 5.15 12.86
CA ASP A 102 24.87 3.91 13.34
C ASP A 102 23.41 3.81 12.84
N PRO A 103 23.06 2.80 12.00
CA PRO A 103 21.71 2.62 11.47
C PRO A 103 20.66 2.32 12.56
N ALA A 104 21.08 2.07 13.80
CA ALA A 104 20.18 1.96 14.96
C ALA A 104 19.75 3.32 15.54
N SER A 105 20.41 4.44 15.19
CA SER A 105 20.20 5.75 15.82
C SER A 105 19.18 6.65 15.09
N GLY A 106 18.78 6.33 13.86
CA GLY A 106 17.84 7.14 13.08
C GLY A 106 17.86 6.81 11.58
N PRO A 107 17.01 7.48 10.77
CA PRO A 107 17.10 7.36 9.33
C PRO A 107 18.39 8.01 8.81
N VAL A 108 19.13 7.31 7.94
CA VAL A 108 20.38 7.81 7.33
C VAL A 108 20.14 8.00 5.83
N LEU A 109 20.33 9.22 5.33
CA LEU A 109 20.24 9.58 3.91
C LEU A 109 21.64 9.51 3.27
N ASP A 110 21.80 8.65 2.29
CA ASP A 110 22.97 8.55 1.43
C ASP A 110 22.89 9.60 0.29
N ALA A 111 24.03 10.09 -0.19
CA ALA A 111 24.08 11.10 -1.26
C ALA A 111 23.47 10.62 -2.59
N ASP A 112 23.37 9.30 -2.78
CA ASP A 112 22.76 8.65 -3.95
C ASP A 112 21.22 8.59 -3.89
N GLY A 113 20.60 9.20 -2.87
CA GLY A 113 19.15 9.24 -2.73
C GLY A 113 18.55 8.00 -2.07
N ARG A 114 19.34 7.26 -1.29
CA ARG A 114 18.84 6.11 -0.50
C ARG A 114 18.73 6.47 0.97
N VAL A 115 17.59 6.17 1.58
CA VAL A 115 17.39 6.32 3.03
C VAL A 115 17.32 4.95 3.68
N ARG A 116 18.16 4.72 4.70
CA ARG A 116 18.15 3.49 5.50
C ARG A 116 17.39 3.71 6.79
N VAL A 117 16.38 2.88 7.04
CA VAL A 117 15.56 2.93 8.26
C VAL A 117 15.45 1.53 8.85
N ARG A 118 16.13 1.28 9.98
CA ARG A 118 16.03 0.00 10.72
C ARG A 118 16.25 -1.25 9.86
N GLY A 119 17.16 -1.18 8.88
CA GLY A 119 17.48 -2.28 7.97
C GLY A 119 16.73 -2.25 6.64
N GLU A 120 15.65 -1.47 6.52
CA GLU A 120 14.98 -1.20 5.25
C GLU A 120 15.71 -0.11 4.48
N VAL A 121 15.76 -0.23 3.15
CA VAL A 121 16.36 0.77 2.26
C VAL A 121 15.27 1.32 1.35
N ILE A 122 15.09 2.64 1.39
CA ILE A 122 14.11 3.37 0.61
C ILE A 122 14.83 4.17 -0.47
N ASP A 123 14.37 4.03 -1.71
CA ASP A 123 14.84 4.82 -2.85
C ASP A 123 13.98 6.10 -2.97
N CYS A 124 14.61 7.26 -2.85
CA CYS A 124 13.89 8.53 -2.81
C CYS A 124 13.21 8.88 -4.12
N THR A 125 13.80 8.53 -5.27
CA THR A 125 13.15 8.77 -6.57
C THR A 125 11.84 7.99 -6.65
N ARG A 126 11.88 6.68 -6.39
CA ARG A 126 10.67 5.85 -6.40
C ARG A 126 9.64 6.28 -5.37
N LEU A 127 10.08 6.59 -4.15
CA LEU A 127 9.15 7.01 -3.10
C LEU A 127 8.39 8.28 -3.50
N LEU A 128 9.08 9.25 -4.11
CA LEU A 128 8.46 10.51 -4.53
C LEU A 128 7.55 10.32 -5.75
N GLU A 129 7.93 9.46 -6.71
CA GLU A 129 7.07 9.07 -7.84
C GLU A 129 5.75 8.46 -7.34
N ASP A 130 5.82 7.47 -6.46
CA ASP A 130 4.64 6.81 -5.88
C ASP A 130 3.74 7.81 -5.13
N VAL A 131 4.32 8.76 -4.40
CA VAL A 131 3.55 9.81 -3.69
C VAL A 131 2.90 10.78 -4.67
N ALA A 132 3.59 11.16 -5.75
CA ALA A 132 3.04 12.03 -6.78
C ALA A 132 1.84 11.39 -7.47
N GLU A 133 1.94 10.12 -7.87
CA GLU A 133 0.83 9.37 -8.50
C GLU A 133 -0.41 9.33 -7.59
N VAL A 134 -0.21 9.10 -6.28
CA VAL A 134 -1.31 9.10 -5.31
C VAL A 134 -1.96 10.49 -5.21
N LEU A 135 -1.17 11.57 -5.16
CA LEU A 135 -1.69 12.93 -5.07
C LEU A 135 -2.47 13.33 -6.34
N GLU A 136 -1.96 13.00 -7.53
CA GLU A 136 -2.66 13.21 -8.80
C GLU A 136 -4.00 12.46 -8.83
N GLY A 137 -4.02 11.21 -8.36
CA GLY A 137 -5.25 10.43 -8.23
C GLY A 137 -6.26 11.04 -7.25
N LEU A 138 -5.79 11.62 -6.14
CA LEU A 138 -6.65 12.32 -5.18
C LEU A 138 -7.24 13.60 -5.77
N ASP A 139 -6.47 14.37 -6.53
CA ASP A 139 -6.96 15.58 -7.19
C ASP A 139 -8.01 15.24 -8.24
N ALA A 140 -7.79 14.19 -9.05
CA ALA A 140 -8.79 13.70 -10.01
C ALA A 140 -10.12 13.28 -9.34
N LEU A 141 -10.06 12.68 -8.14
CA LEU A 141 -11.27 12.34 -7.37
C LEU A 141 -11.99 13.59 -6.84
N ARG A 142 -11.26 14.66 -6.51
CA ARG A 142 -11.84 15.92 -6.00
C ARG A 142 -12.48 16.75 -7.10
N GLU A 143 -11.95 16.69 -8.32
CA GLU A 143 -12.50 17.38 -9.49
C GLU A 143 -13.74 16.69 -10.08
N GLY A 144 -13.92 15.39 -9.80
CA GLY A 144 -15.08 14.59 -10.22
C GLY A 144 -16.25 14.55 -9.22
N ALA A 145 -16.20 15.32 -8.12
CA ALA A 145 -17.20 15.35 -7.04
C ALA A 145 -18.07 16.61 -7.02
#